data_AF-A0A1X7TZB9-F1
#
_entry.id   AF-A0A1X7TZB9-F1
#
_cell.length_a   1.000
_cell.length_b   1.000
_cell.length_c   1.000
_cell.angle_alpha   90.00
_cell.angle_beta   90.00
_cell.angle_gamma   90.00
#
_symmetry.space_group_name_H-M   'P 1'
#
loop_
_entity.id
_entity.type
_entity.pdbx_description
1 polymer ?
#
loop_
_entity_poly.entity_id
_entity_poly.type
_entity_poly.pdbx_seq_one_letter_code
_entity_poly.pdbx_strand_id
1 'polypeptide(L)'
;GDSLMLECYYNTSNRNKITMVYISSTDEMCVATLLYYSRVERADCESTPTFDQFKIFVEQHVPSEYRNLFGSLSANSSQEKMETAMNLLDWTPEQKESYQKLIYKNGNNQPDACHLKQERRL
;
A
#
# COMPACT_ATOMS: atom_id res chain seq x y z
N GLY A 1 -11.25 -16.82 14.15
CA GLY A 1 -10.95 -17.08 12.74
C GLY A 1 -9.49 -16.78 12.54
N ASP A 2 -8.83 -17.52 11.65
CA ASP A 2 -7.41 -17.34 11.37
C ASP A 2 -7.17 -16.12 10.48
N SER A 3 -5.94 -15.64 10.43
CA SER A 3 -5.53 -14.49 9.61
C SER A 3 -4.48 -14.93 8.59
N LEU A 4 -4.66 -14.49 7.34
CA LEU A 4 -3.65 -14.62 6.29
C LEU A 4 -2.78 -13.36 6.30
N MET A 5 -1.47 -13.53 6.29
CA MET A 5 -0.50 -12.44 6.21
C MET A 5 0.42 -12.68 5.00
N LEU A 6 0.52 -11.70 4.13
CA LEU A 6 1.42 -11.68 2.99
C LEU A 6 2.44 -10.56 3.18
N GLU A 7 3.73 -10.89 3.07
CA GLU A 7 4.83 -9.94 3.16
C GLU A 7 5.68 -10.04 1.89
N CYS A 8 5.96 -8.90 1.26
CA CYS A 8 6.77 -8.82 0.06
C CYS A 8 8.00 -7.95 0.32
N TYR A 9 9.15 -8.43 -0.14
CA TYR A 9 10.42 -7.71 -0.05
C TYR A 9 10.83 -7.23 -1.43
N TYR A 10 11.04 -5.91 -1.56
CA TYR A 10 11.37 -5.26 -2.82
C TYR A 10 12.79 -4.70 -2.79
N ASN A 11 13.51 -4.83 -3.91
CA ASN A 11 14.81 -4.18 -4.12
C ASN A 11 14.70 -3.12 -5.22
N THR A 12 14.68 -1.86 -4.81
CA THR A 12 14.60 -0.71 -5.72
C THR A 12 15.95 -0.02 -5.94
N SER A 13 17.07 -0.68 -5.64
CA SER A 13 18.42 -0.09 -5.73
C SER A 13 18.82 0.34 -7.15
N ASN A 14 18.22 -0.25 -8.18
CA ASN A 14 18.43 0.09 -9.58
C ASN A 14 17.33 1.03 -10.15
N ARG A 15 16.43 1.53 -9.31
CA ARG A 15 15.35 2.44 -9.70
C ARG A 15 15.69 3.86 -9.22
N ASN A 16 15.47 4.83 -10.10
CA ASN A 16 15.69 6.26 -9.83
C ASN A 16 14.40 7.02 -9.53
N LYS A 17 13.24 6.36 -9.66
CA LYS A 17 11.91 6.88 -9.39
C LYS A 17 11.20 5.97 -8.40
N ILE A 18 10.18 6.49 -7.74
CA ILE A 18 9.28 5.69 -6.92
C ILE A 18 8.67 4.58 -7.78
N THR A 19 8.50 3.40 -7.19
CA THR A 19 7.80 2.29 -7.81
C THR A 19 6.50 2.08 -7.04
N MET A 20 5.37 2.22 -7.74
CA MET A 20 4.04 2.07 -7.16
C MET A 20 3.54 0.64 -7.30
N VAL A 21 2.53 0.30 -6.49
CA VAL A 21 1.81 -0.98 -6.63
C VAL A 21 0.74 -0.82 -7.70
N TYR A 22 0.93 -1.45 -8.87
CA TYR A 22 -0.03 -1.41 -9.98
C TYR A 22 0.27 -2.50 -11.04
N ILE A 23 -0.21 -2.34 -12.28
CA ILE A 23 -0.27 -3.39 -13.33
C ILE A 23 0.87 -3.29 -14.36
N SER A 24 1.58 -2.17 -14.49
CA SER A 24 2.64 -2.03 -15.50
C SER A 24 3.89 -2.84 -15.14
N SER A 25 4.72 -3.13 -16.15
CA SER A 25 6.06 -3.73 -15.98
C SER A 25 7.05 -2.89 -15.16
N THR A 26 6.75 -1.60 -14.98
CA THR A 26 7.52 -0.67 -14.15
C THR A 26 6.99 -0.58 -12.73
N ASP A 27 5.82 -1.16 -12.47
CA ASP A 27 5.12 -1.16 -11.20
C ASP A 27 5.43 -2.47 -10.46
N GLU A 28 5.10 -2.52 -9.18
CA GLU A 28 5.25 -3.71 -8.35
C GLU A 28 3.88 -4.32 -8.00
N MET A 29 3.89 -5.58 -7.61
CA MET A 29 2.71 -6.28 -7.10
C MET A 29 3.08 -7.08 -5.85
N CYS A 30 2.12 -7.27 -4.95
CA CYS A 30 2.24 -8.20 -3.82
C CYS A 30 1.05 -9.16 -3.84
N VAL A 31 1.18 -10.28 -4.54
CA VAL A 31 0.08 -11.24 -4.73
C VAL A 31 0.56 -12.66 -4.44
N ALA A 32 -0.22 -13.39 -3.66
CA ALA A 32 -0.04 -14.82 -3.44
C ALA A 32 -1.32 -15.57 -3.85
N THR A 33 -1.20 -16.46 -4.83
CA THR A 33 -2.31 -17.30 -5.26
C THR A 33 -2.30 -18.60 -4.47
N LEU A 34 -3.32 -18.79 -3.62
CA LEU A 34 -3.49 -20.01 -2.84
C LEU A 34 -4.34 -21.02 -3.60
N LEU A 35 -3.78 -22.21 -3.86
CA LEU A 35 -4.54 -23.35 -4.35
C LEU A 35 -5.00 -24.18 -3.15
N TYR A 36 -6.30 -24.21 -2.87
CA TYR A 36 -6.88 -24.92 -1.73
C TYR A 36 -8.14 -25.68 -2.14
N TYR A 37 -8.54 -26.67 -1.33
CA TYR A 37 -9.71 -27.51 -1.58
C TYR A 37 -10.91 -27.07 -0.73
N SER A 38 -12.12 -27.31 -1.27
CA SER A 38 -13.41 -26.65 -1.02
C SER A 38 -13.53 -25.27 -1.67
N ARG A 39 -14.45 -25.13 -2.62
CA ARG A 39 -14.73 -23.89 -3.34
C ARG A 39 -15.38 -22.88 -2.38
N VAL A 40 -14.88 -21.66 -2.34
CA VAL A 40 -15.57 -20.53 -1.69
C VAL A 40 -16.10 -19.58 -2.75
N GLU A 41 -17.08 -18.75 -2.39
CA GLU A 41 -17.69 -17.80 -3.32
C GLU A 41 -16.83 -16.56 -3.59
N ARG A 42 -15.97 -16.17 -2.63
CA ARG A 42 -15.05 -15.03 -2.77
C ARG A 42 -13.72 -15.34 -2.08
N ALA A 43 -12.63 -15.37 -2.86
CA ALA A 43 -11.29 -15.71 -2.39
C ALA A 43 -10.26 -14.57 -2.56
N ASP A 44 -10.67 -13.44 -3.13
CA ASP A 44 -9.81 -12.27 -3.26
C ASP A 44 -9.78 -11.54 -1.91
N CYS A 45 -8.60 -11.51 -1.30
CA CYS A 45 -8.36 -10.93 0.01
C CYS A 45 -7.30 -9.84 -0.15
N GLU A 46 -7.71 -8.60 0.06
CA GLU A 46 -6.88 -7.42 -0.13
C GLU A 46 -6.93 -6.55 1.12
N SER A 47 -5.83 -5.86 1.39
CA SER A 47 -5.74 -4.87 2.45
C SER A 47 -5.09 -3.63 1.89
N THR A 48 -5.73 -2.48 2.07
CA THR A 48 -5.15 -1.18 1.72
C THR A 48 -4.80 -0.43 3.01
N PRO A 49 -3.63 0.24 3.05
CA PRO A 49 -3.28 1.07 4.19
C PRO A 49 -4.18 2.31 4.25
N THR A 50 -4.62 2.67 5.45
CA THR A 50 -5.34 3.94 5.65
C THR A 50 -4.37 5.13 5.63
N PHE A 51 -4.79 6.22 4.99
CA PHE A 51 -4.01 7.46 4.89
C PHE A 51 -4.21 8.41 6.09
N ASP A 52 -4.84 7.95 7.18
CA ASP A 52 -5.26 8.81 8.30
C ASP A 52 -4.10 9.59 8.93
N GLN A 53 -2.93 8.97 9.02
CA GLN A 53 -1.72 9.60 9.56
C GLN A 53 -0.81 10.22 8.49
N PHE A 54 -1.18 10.14 7.20
CA PHE A 54 -0.37 10.68 6.12
C PHE A 54 -0.14 12.19 6.28
N LYS A 55 -1.09 12.94 6.84
CA LYS A 55 -0.92 14.37 7.11
C LYS A 55 0.28 14.66 8.02
N ILE A 56 0.55 13.81 9.01
CA ILE A 56 1.68 13.95 9.95
C ILE A 56 3.00 13.82 9.19
N PHE A 57 3.09 12.87 8.25
CA PHE A 57 4.25 12.75 7.35
C PHE A 57 4.47 14.02 6.57
N VAL A 58 3.41 14.56 5.97
CA VAL A 58 3.48 15.75 5.12
C VAL A 58 3.96 16.98 5.90
N GLU A 59 3.51 17.16 7.13
CA GLU A 59 3.92 18.31 7.95
C GLU A 59 5.40 18.22 8.36
N GLN A 60 5.85 17.03 8.76
CA GLN A 60 7.18 16.82 9.35
C GLN A 60 8.29 16.59 8.31
N HIS A 61 7.98 15.90 7.21
CA HIS A 61 9.00 15.33 6.31
C HIS A 61 8.94 15.87 4.89
N VAL A 62 7.84 16.53 4.48
CA VAL A 62 7.69 17.10 3.14
C VAL A 62 8.04 18.59 3.16
N PRO A 63 8.90 19.07 2.24
CA PRO A 63 9.22 20.49 2.08
C PRO A 63 7.97 21.35 1.91
N SER A 64 7.98 22.57 2.47
CA SER A 64 6.80 23.45 2.49
C SER A 64 6.22 23.76 1.11
N GLU A 65 7.07 23.81 0.08
CA GLU A 65 6.68 24.00 -1.33
C GLU A 65 5.77 22.88 -1.87
N TYR A 66 5.90 21.65 -1.36
CA TYR A 66 5.12 20.50 -1.84
C TYR A 66 3.97 20.09 -0.92
N ARG A 67 3.82 20.71 0.26
CA ARG A 67 2.79 20.32 1.25
C ARG A 67 1.37 20.37 0.71
N ASN A 68 1.02 21.36 -0.10
CA ASN A 68 -0.33 21.47 -0.68
C ASN A 68 -0.61 20.33 -1.68
N LEU A 69 0.38 19.96 -2.50
CA LEU A 69 0.26 18.85 -3.43
C LEU A 69 0.05 17.55 -2.66
N PHE A 70 0.90 17.27 -1.68
CA PHE A 70 0.81 16.08 -0.84
C PHE A 70 -0.47 16.04 0.00
N GLY A 71 -0.92 17.17 0.53
CA GLY A 71 -2.17 17.27 1.29
C GLY A 71 -3.43 17.03 0.45
N SER A 72 -3.33 17.14 -0.88
CA SER A 72 -4.42 16.82 -1.81
C SER A 72 -4.49 15.33 -2.18
N LEU A 73 -3.46 14.55 -1.84
CA LEU A 73 -3.46 13.11 -2.08
C LEU A 73 -4.40 12.40 -1.12
N SER A 74 -5.06 11.38 -1.65
CA SER A 74 -5.99 10.50 -0.95
C SER A 74 -5.97 9.11 -1.59
N ALA A 75 -6.59 8.12 -0.95
CA ALA A 75 -6.71 6.76 -1.49
C ALA A 75 -7.34 6.70 -2.90
N ASN A 76 -8.14 7.71 -3.28
CA ASN A 76 -8.80 7.78 -4.59
C ASN A 76 -7.99 8.56 -5.65
N SER A 77 -6.77 8.98 -5.32
CA SER A 77 -5.93 9.73 -6.27
C SER A 77 -5.47 8.82 -7.41
N SER A 78 -5.35 9.38 -8.62
CA SER A 78 -4.80 8.61 -9.74
C SER A 78 -3.35 8.25 -9.50
N GLN A 79 -2.93 7.11 -10.05
CA GLN A 79 -1.53 6.64 -10.02
C GLN A 79 -0.56 7.75 -10.44
N GLU A 80 -0.82 8.42 -11.57
CA GLU A 80 0.04 9.49 -12.09
C GLU A 80 0.23 10.64 -11.08
N LYS A 81 -0.83 11.04 -10.36
CA LYS A 81 -0.73 12.09 -9.34
C LYS A 81 0.12 11.65 -8.16
N MET A 82 -0.06 10.42 -7.70
CA MET A 82 0.73 9.86 -6.59
C MET A 82 2.19 9.72 -7.00
N GLU A 83 2.46 9.19 -8.18
CA GLU A 83 3.83 9.02 -8.70
C GLU A 83 4.53 10.36 -8.86
N THR A 84 3.84 11.33 -9.47
CA THR A 84 4.41 12.66 -9.66
C THR A 84 4.76 13.30 -8.33
N ALA A 85 3.85 13.24 -7.34
CA ALA A 85 4.11 13.79 -6.02
C ALA A 85 5.26 13.07 -5.30
N MET A 86 5.24 11.73 -5.25
CA MET A 86 6.25 10.94 -4.56
C MET A 86 7.64 11.04 -5.20
N ASN A 87 7.72 11.31 -6.51
CA ASN A 87 8.99 11.55 -7.23
C ASN A 87 9.58 12.95 -7.00
N LEU A 88 8.84 13.89 -6.40
CA LEU A 88 9.39 15.22 -6.04
C LEU A 88 10.28 15.18 -4.79
N LEU A 89 10.25 14.08 -4.04
CA LEU A 89 11.03 13.93 -2.82
C LEU A 89 12.33 13.18 -3.08
N ASP A 90 13.43 13.76 -2.62
CA ASP A 90 14.69 13.04 -2.44
C ASP A 90 14.60 12.19 -1.17
N TRP A 91 14.13 10.96 -1.31
CA TRP A 91 13.84 10.06 -0.19
C TRP A 91 15.07 9.76 0.70
N THR A 92 15.15 10.41 1.85
CA THR A 92 16.16 10.14 2.87
C THR A 92 15.83 8.84 3.65
N PRO A 93 16.82 8.19 4.29
CA PRO A 93 16.58 7.01 5.12
C PRO A 93 15.53 7.25 6.22
N GLU A 94 15.54 8.44 6.84
CA GLU A 94 14.60 8.84 7.89
C GLU A 94 13.17 8.96 7.36
N GLN A 95 13.00 9.57 6.18
CA GLN A 95 11.69 9.66 5.52
C GLN A 95 11.14 8.28 5.17
N LYS A 96 11.99 7.38 4.67
CA LYS A 96 11.60 6.00 4.35
C LYS A 96 11.13 5.26 5.60
N GLU A 97 11.86 5.35 6.70
CA GLU A 97 11.49 4.70 7.96
C GLU A 97 10.19 5.28 8.53
N SER A 98 10.02 6.61 8.49
CA SER A 98 8.80 7.30 8.91
C SER A 98 7.59 6.86 8.09
N TYR A 99 7.72 6.85 6.77
CA TYR A 99 6.68 6.38 5.84
C TYR A 99 6.34 4.90 6.08
N GLN A 100 7.34 4.06 6.29
CA GLN A 100 7.14 2.64 6.60
C GLN A 100 6.39 2.45 7.93
N LYS A 101 6.73 3.20 8.98
CA LYS A 101 6.01 3.14 10.27
C LYS A 101 4.54 3.52 10.12
N LEU A 102 4.24 4.50 9.26
CA LEU A 102 2.86 4.92 8.98
C LEU A 102 2.05 3.80 8.31
N ILE A 103 2.63 3.10 7.35
CA ILE A 103 1.95 1.98 6.65
C ILE A 103 1.79 0.75 7.56
N TYR A 104 2.85 0.33 8.26
CA TYR A 104 2.87 -0.99 8.91
C TYR A 104 2.52 -1.00 10.40
N LYS A 105 2.80 0.08 11.15
CA LYS A 105 2.60 0.09 12.62
C LYS A 105 1.37 0.84 13.06
N ASN A 106 1.06 1.94 12.38
CA ASN A 106 0.00 2.85 12.80
C ASN A 106 -1.18 2.90 11.83
N GLY A 107 -1.05 2.30 10.64
CA GLY A 107 -2.13 2.17 9.69
C GLY A 107 -3.18 1.21 10.21
N ASN A 108 -4.43 1.65 10.29
CA ASN A 108 -5.55 0.71 10.29
C ASN A 108 -5.60 0.13 8.88
N ASN A 109 -5.37 -1.16 8.72
CA ASN A 109 -5.66 -1.79 7.43
C ASN A 109 -7.17 -1.94 7.35
N GLN A 110 -7.80 -1.39 6.31
CA GLN A 110 -9.20 -1.71 6.06
C GLN A 110 -9.21 -3.08 5.37
N PRO A 111 -9.72 -4.13 6.01
CA PRO A 111 -9.84 -5.42 5.37
C PRO A 111 -10.96 -5.30 4.34
N ASP A 112 -10.61 -5.33 3.05
CA ASP A 112 -11.61 -5.64 2.05
C ASP A 112 -11.95 -7.12 2.24
N ALA A 113 -13.19 -7.35 2.67
CA ALA A 113 -13.61 -8.55 3.40
C ALA A 113 -13.17 -9.88 2.77
N CYS A 114 -12.16 -10.52 3.38
CA CYS A 114 -11.80 -11.91 3.14
C CYS A 114 -12.85 -12.81 3.83
N HIS A 115 -13.89 -13.20 3.10
CA HIS A 115 -14.93 -14.11 3.61
C HIS A 115 -14.79 -15.48 2.96
N LEU A 116 -13.87 -16.29 3.46
CA LEU A 116 -13.81 -17.72 3.19
C LEU A 116 -14.98 -18.43 3.92
N LYS A 117 -16.21 -18.27 3.43
CA LYS A 117 -17.35 -19.05 3.94
C LYS A 117 -17.31 -20.44 3.31
N GLN A 118 -17.04 -21.44 4.15
CA GLN A 118 -17.15 -22.84 3.78
C GLN A 118 -18.62 -23.26 3.90
N GLU A 119 -19.35 -23.33 2.79
CA GLU A 119 -20.64 -24.04 2.80
C GLU A 119 -20.35 -25.54 2.90
N ARG A 120 -20.61 -26.13 4.07
CA ARG A 120 -20.78 -27.59 4.19
C ARG A 120 -22.05 -27.97 3.44
N ARG A 121 -21.94 -28.31 2.16
CA ARG A 121 -22.97 -29.11 1.48
C ARG A 121 -22.81 -30.55 1.93
N LEU A 122 -23.74 -31.01 2.77
CA LEU A 122 -24.00 -32.43 3.01
C LEU A 122 -24.79 -33.00 1.83
#